data_AF-A0A7W0VN45-F1
#
_entry.id   AF-A0A7W0VN45-F1
#
_cell.length_a   1.000
_cell.length_b   1.000
_cell.length_c   1.000
_cell.angle_alpha   90.00
_cell.angle_beta   90.00
_cell.angle_gamma   90.00
#
_symmetry.space_group_name_H-M   'P 1'
#
loop_
_entity.id
_entity.type
_entity.pdbx_description
1 polymer ?
#
loop_
_entity_poly.entity_id
_entity_poly.type
_entity_poly.pdbx_seq_one_letter_code
_entity_poly.pdbx_strand_id
1 'polypeptide(L)'
;MSSGEGQGLGGPTQPTMPRLRKVVITGISGRLGRIVARRLHHELEWQIVGLDRRPMPGRPKDIEHHQVDLRSKKARDIFRVGDVDALIHLGVMHDPRARPAELYSWNIAGTTKLLEYC
;
A
#
# COMPACT_ATOMS: atom_id res chain seq x y z
N MET A 1 57.74 31.24 -3.53
CA MET A 1 57.58 30.16 -4.53
C MET A 1 57.11 28.93 -3.75
N SER A 2 55.83 28.86 -3.41
CA SER A 2 54.71 28.19 -4.13
C SER A 2 54.80 26.67 -4.11
N SER A 3 53.67 26.06 -3.72
CA SER A 3 53.12 24.71 -4.01
C SER A 3 52.70 24.03 -2.71
N GLY A 4 51.46 23.62 -2.47
CA GLY A 4 50.24 23.60 -3.27
C GLY A 4 49.20 22.79 -2.49
N GLU A 5 47.98 23.29 -2.43
CA GLU A 5 46.83 22.69 -1.73
C GLU A 5 46.39 21.39 -2.41
N GLY A 6 46.26 20.32 -1.62
CA GLY A 6 45.58 19.09 -2.02
C GLY A 6 44.11 19.15 -1.59
N GLN A 7 43.26 19.81 -2.39
CA GLN A 7 41.81 19.74 -2.22
C GLN A 7 41.32 18.34 -2.67
N GLY A 8 40.81 17.57 -1.71
CA GLY A 8 40.14 16.30 -1.96
C GLY A 8 38.85 16.55 -2.74
N LEU A 9 38.85 16.12 -4.01
CA LEU A 9 37.67 16.14 -4.87
C LEU A 9 36.63 15.16 -4.31
N GLY A 10 35.54 15.71 -3.78
CA GLY A 10 34.32 14.96 -3.52
C GLY A 10 33.83 14.33 -4.82
N GLY A 11 33.92 13.01 -4.90
CA GLY A 11 33.38 12.25 -6.02
C GLY A 11 31.87 12.50 -6.16
N PRO A 12 31.31 12.41 -7.38
CA PRO A 12 29.89 12.63 -7.60
C PRO A 12 29.09 11.65 -6.75
N THR A 13 28.26 12.17 -5.85
CA THR A 13 27.19 11.42 -5.18
C THR A 13 26.33 10.82 -6.28
N GLN A 14 26.35 9.49 -6.41
CA GLN A 14 25.46 8.80 -7.35
C GLN A 14 24.02 9.20 -7.03
N PRO A 15 23.22 9.58 -8.04
CA PRO A 15 21.81 9.86 -7.81
C PRO A 15 21.16 8.58 -7.28
N THR A 16 20.61 8.65 -6.07
CA THR A 16 19.78 7.59 -5.53
C THR A 16 18.58 7.43 -6.44
N MET A 17 18.50 6.31 -7.15
CA MET A 17 17.31 5.97 -7.94
C MET A 17 16.09 6.05 -7.02
N PRO A 18 15.04 6.80 -7.39
CA PRO A 18 13.87 6.92 -6.53
C PRO A 18 13.28 5.53 -6.31
N ARG A 19 13.11 5.16 -5.04
CA ARG A 19 12.40 3.93 -4.68
C ARG A 19 10.97 4.03 -5.21
N LEU A 20 10.41 2.90 -5.66
CA LEU A 20 8.98 2.84 -5.93
C LEU A 20 8.21 3.24 -4.67
N ARG A 21 7.21 4.10 -4.85
CA ARG A 21 6.30 4.52 -3.79
C ARG A 21 5.32 3.38 -3.52
N LYS A 22 5.17 2.99 -2.26
CA LYS A 22 4.28 1.90 -1.87
C LYS A 22 2.89 2.43 -1.60
N VAL A 23 1.90 1.91 -2.32
CA VAL A 23 0.47 2.18 -2.07
C VAL A 23 -0.22 0.92 -1.59
N VAL A 24 -0.90 1.02 -0.45
CA VAL A 24 -1.77 -0.03 0.05
C VAL A 24 -3.20 0.21 -0.43
N ILE A 25 -3.81 -0.78 -1.07
CA ILE A 25 -5.21 -0.73 -1.52
C ILE A 25 -6.00 -1.80 -0.78
N THR A 26 -6.91 -1.38 0.11
CA THR A 26 -7.85 -2.31 0.75
C THR A 26 -9.11 -2.47 -0.11
N GLY A 27 -9.75 -3.63 -0.07
CA GLY A 27 -10.89 -3.91 -0.96
C GLY A 27 -10.48 -4.11 -2.43
N ILE A 28 -9.20 -4.38 -2.69
CA ILE A 28 -8.62 -4.46 -4.04
C ILE A 28 -9.30 -5.50 -4.93
N SER A 29 -9.84 -6.57 -4.34
CA SER A 29 -10.51 -7.64 -5.07
C SER A 29 -11.90 -7.24 -5.57
N GLY A 30 -12.46 -6.12 -5.07
CA GLY A 30 -13.73 -5.55 -5.49
C GLY A 30 -13.67 -4.81 -6.84
N ARG A 31 -14.84 -4.46 -7.38
CA ARG A 31 -14.96 -3.79 -8.69
C ARG A 31 -14.13 -2.50 -8.76
N LEU A 32 -14.29 -1.61 -7.78
CA LEU A 32 -13.57 -0.33 -7.74
C LEU A 32 -12.07 -0.56 -7.50
N GLY A 33 -11.73 -1.44 -6.56
CA GLY A 33 -10.35 -1.81 -6.23
C GLY A 33 -9.56 -2.29 -7.44
N ARG A 34 -10.15 -3.16 -8.28
CA ARG A 34 -9.51 -3.63 -9.51
C ARG A 34 -9.33 -2.53 -10.56
N ILE A 35 -10.25 -1.57 -10.64
CA ILE A 35 -10.14 -0.43 -11.56
C ILE A 35 -8.99 0.49 -11.12
N VAL A 36 -8.94 0.84 -9.84
CA VAL A 36 -7.88 1.68 -9.28
C VAL A 36 -6.52 1.00 -9.39
N ALA A 37 -6.44 -0.28 -9.01
CA ALA A 37 -5.20 -1.06 -9.10
C ALA A 37 -4.68 -1.14 -10.54
N ARG A 38 -5.56 -1.39 -11.52
CA ARG A 38 -5.17 -1.38 -12.94
C ARG A 38 -4.66 -0.01 -13.37
N ARG A 39 -5.34 1.07 -12.97
CA ARG A 39 -4.92 2.44 -13.34
C ARG A 39 -3.55 2.78 -12.76
N LEU A 40 -3.33 2.51 -11.48
CA LEU A 40 -2.05 2.76 -10.80
C LEU A 40 -0.92 1.85 -11.31
N HIS A 41 -1.23 0.61 -11.70
CA HIS A 41 -0.23 -0.32 -12.22
C HIS A 41 0.38 0.15 -13.55
N HIS A 42 -0.29 1.04 -14.28
CA HIS A 42 0.28 1.68 -15.47
C HIS A 42 1.27 2.82 -15.15
N GLU A 43 1.33 3.27 -13.89
CA GLU A 43 2.23 4.33 -13.44
C GLU A 43 3.52 3.70 -12.90
N LEU A 44 4.68 4.07 -13.47
CA LEU A 44 5.97 3.42 -13.17
C LEU A 44 6.51 3.70 -11.76
N GLU A 45 5.89 4.61 -11.01
CA GLU A 45 6.37 5.05 -9.69
C GLU A 45 5.78 4.25 -8.53
N TRP A 46 4.80 3.38 -8.77
CA TRP A 46 4.01 2.77 -7.70
C TRP A 46 4.22 1.25 -7.57
N GLN A 47 4.55 0.80 -6.36
CA GLN A 47 4.40 -0.58 -5.93
C GLN A 47 3.02 -0.74 -5.26
N ILE A 48 2.19 -1.63 -5.80
CA ILE A 48 0.84 -1.87 -5.29
C ILE A 48 0.83 -3.07 -4.33
N VAL A 49 0.35 -2.83 -3.12
CA VAL A 49 0.07 -3.89 -2.12
C VAL A 49 -1.43 -3.94 -1.84
N GLY A 50 -2.06 -5.03 -2.25
CA GLY A 50 -3.50 -5.24 -2.16
C GLY A 50 -3.92 -6.05 -0.94
N LEU A 51 -4.92 -5.58 -0.20
CA LEU A 51 -5.51 -6.29 0.95
C LEU A 51 -7.00 -6.52 0.71
N ASP A 52 -7.46 -7.76 0.80
CA ASP A 52 -8.87 -8.11 0.78
C ASP A 52 -9.07 -9.48 1.44
N ARG A 53 -10.25 -9.77 1.99
CA ARG A 53 -10.57 -11.14 2.44
C ARG A 53 -10.85 -12.09 1.26
N ARG A 54 -11.19 -11.52 0.10
CA ARG A 54 -11.53 -12.24 -1.13
C ARG A 54 -10.27 -12.48 -1.96
N PRO A 55 -10.19 -13.60 -2.69
CA PRO A 55 -9.10 -13.82 -3.63
C PRO A 55 -9.16 -12.79 -4.77
N MET A 56 -7.99 -12.49 -5.33
CA MET A 56 -7.84 -11.64 -6.52
C MET A 56 -7.29 -12.48 -7.70
N PRO A 57 -8.14 -13.27 -8.37
CA PRO A 57 -7.74 -14.05 -9.54
C PRO A 57 -7.40 -13.14 -10.72
N GLY A 58 -6.45 -13.55 -11.56
CA GLY A 58 -6.08 -12.83 -12.79
C GLY A 58 -5.40 -11.47 -12.56
N ARG A 59 -4.87 -11.21 -11.35
CA ARG A 59 -4.08 -10.00 -11.09
C ARG A 59 -2.73 -10.03 -11.84
N PRO A 60 -2.19 -8.86 -12.25
CA PRO A 60 -0.80 -8.74 -12.67
C PRO A 60 0.17 -9.35 -11.64
N LYS A 61 1.29 -9.93 -12.11
CA LYS A 61 2.23 -10.70 -11.27
C LYS A 61 2.95 -9.83 -10.23
N ASP A 62 3.12 -8.56 -10.54
CA ASP A 62 3.79 -7.55 -9.73
C ASP A 62 2.85 -6.84 -8.73
N ILE A 63 1.55 -7.14 -8.76
CA ILE A 63 0.64 -6.76 -7.67
C ILE A 63 0.76 -7.78 -6.54
N GLU A 64 1.37 -7.35 -5.44
CA GLU A 64 1.37 -8.07 -4.18
C GLU A 64 -0.06 -8.12 -3.62
N HIS A 65 -0.55 -9.30 -3.26
CA HIS A 65 -1.91 -9.46 -2.74
C HIS A 65 -1.93 -10.32 -1.49
N HIS A 66 -2.47 -9.76 -0.41
CA HIS A 66 -2.70 -10.41 0.86
C HIS A 66 -4.18 -10.70 1.05
N GLN A 67 -4.53 -11.99 1.04
CA GLN A 67 -5.87 -12.42 1.39
C GLN A 67 -6.05 -12.42 2.91
N VAL A 68 -6.46 -11.31 3.50
CA VAL A 68 -6.49 -11.10 4.96
C VAL A 68 -7.68 -10.25 5.40
N ASP A 69 -8.10 -10.44 6.66
CA ASP A 69 -8.98 -9.49 7.36
C ASP A 69 -8.16 -8.25 7.78
N LEU A 70 -8.71 -7.05 7.57
CA LEU A 70 -8.04 -5.79 7.89
C LEU A 70 -7.80 -5.59 9.40
N ARG A 71 -8.57 -6.29 10.25
CA ARG A 71 -8.44 -6.28 11.71
C ARG A 71 -7.36 -7.25 12.21
N SER A 72 -6.75 -8.02 11.30
CA SER A 72 -5.75 -9.02 11.67
C SER A 72 -4.38 -8.42 11.96
N LYS A 73 -3.59 -9.10 12.78
CA LYS A 73 -2.16 -8.78 12.99
C LYS A 73 -1.38 -8.72 11.68
N LYS A 74 -1.69 -9.60 10.72
CA LYS A 74 -1.01 -9.63 9.41
C LYS A 74 -1.27 -8.36 8.61
N ALA A 75 -2.47 -7.80 8.66
CA ALA A 75 -2.77 -6.51 8.03
C ALA A 75 -1.88 -5.41 8.64
N ARG A 76 -1.83 -5.30 9.97
CA ARG A 76 -0.93 -4.35 10.66
C ARG A 76 0.54 -4.50 10.27
N ASP A 77 1.03 -5.73 10.22
CA ASP A 77 2.44 -5.99 9.97
C ASP A 77 2.86 -5.56 8.54
N ILE A 78 1.94 -5.53 7.57
CA ILE A 78 2.18 -4.97 6.23
C ILE A 78 2.50 -3.47 6.28
N PHE A 79 1.81 -2.71 7.12
CA PHE A 79 2.05 -1.27 7.30
C PHE A 79 3.33 -0.98 8.11
N ARG A 80 3.70 -1.85 9.05
CA ARG A 80 4.91 -1.66 9.88
C ARG A 80 6.21 -1.99 9.15
N VAL A 81 6.18 -2.94 8.22
CA VAL A 81 7.37 -3.45 7.53
C VAL A 81 7.73 -2.63 6.30
N GLY A 82 6.77 -1.89 5.74
CA GLY A 82 6.97 -1.08 4.55
C GLY A 82 6.73 0.38 4.82
N ASP A 83 7.61 1.24 4.35
CA ASP A 83 7.33 2.68 4.19
C ASP A 83 6.12 2.84 3.26
N VAL A 84 4.90 2.81 3.81
CA VAL A 84 3.66 2.99 3.07
C VAL A 84 3.52 4.49 2.78
N ASP A 85 3.64 4.85 1.51
CA ASP A 85 3.55 6.25 1.07
C ASP A 85 2.10 6.70 0.87
N ALA A 86 1.17 5.76 0.70
CA ALA A 86 -0.24 6.04 0.50
C ALA A 86 -1.15 4.87 0.89
N LEU A 87 -2.34 5.18 1.40
CA LEU A 87 -3.44 4.23 1.62
C LEU A 87 -4.65 4.64 0.78
N ILE A 88 -5.21 3.67 0.05
CA ILE A 88 -6.49 3.78 -0.65
C ILE A 88 -7.46 2.78 0.00
N HIS A 89 -8.44 3.30 0.75
CA HIS A 89 -9.41 2.48 1.46
C HIS A 89 -10.70 2.24 0.66
N LEU A 90 -10.84 1.06 0.05
CA LEU A 90 -12.05 0.64 -0.71
C LEU A 90 -12.69 -0.63 -0.12
N GLY A 91 -12.20 -1.10 1.02
CA GLY A 91 -12.67 -2.29 1.70
C GLY A 91 -13.90 -2.02 2.57
N VAL A 92 -15.02 -1.59 1.97
CA VAL A 92 -16.28 -1.29 2.68
C VAL A 92 -17.29 -2.43 2.49
N MET A 93 -17.94 -2.84 3.57
CA MET A 93 -19.07 -3.77 3.54
C MET A 93 -20.35 -3.00 3.25
N HIS A 94 -20.97 -3.30 2.11
CA HIS A 94 -22.24 -2.73 1.69
C HIS A 94 -23.23 -3.88 1.38
N ASP A 95 -23.56 -4.65 2.41
CA ASP A 95 -24.61 -5.67 2.34
C ASP A 95 -25.81 -5.19 3.17
N PRO A 96 -26.97 -4.90 2.55
CA PRO A 96 -28.16 -4.44 3.27
C PRO A 96 -28.74 -5.50 4.21
N ARG A 97 -28.33 -6.77 4.09
CA ARG A 97 -28.75 -7.86 4.98
C ARG A 97 -27.80 -8.06 6.17
N ALA A 98 -26.66 -7.38 6.18
CA ALA A 98 -25.70 -7.49 7.28
C ALA A 98 -26.25 -6.84 8.55
N ARG A 99 -25.89 -7.41 9.70
CA ARG A 99 -26.31 -6.85 11.00
C ARG A 99 -25.58 -5.54 11.26
N PRO A 100 -26.18 -4.58 11.98
CA PRO A 100 -25.53 -3.31 12.33
C PRO A 100 -24.15 -3.49 13.00
N ALA A 101 -24.01 -4.49 13.88
CA ALA A 101 -22.74 -4.81 14.54
C ALA A 101 -21.64 -5.26 13.54
N GLU A 102 -22.01 -5.96 12.46
CA GLU A 102 -21.08 -6.40 11.43
C GLU A 102 -20.65 -5.23 10.56
N LEU A 103 -21.60 -4.37 10.16
CA LEU A 103 -21.30 -3.13 9.45
C LEU A 103 -20.39 -2.21 10.28
N TYR A 104 -20.66 -2.07 11.58
CA TYR A 104 -19.82 -1.27 12.49
C TYR A 104 -18.42 -1.87 12.63
N SER A 105 -18.32 -3.16 12.92
CA SER A 105 -17.02 -3.83 13.10
C SER A 105 -16.17 -3.76 11.82
N TRP A 106 -16.81 -3.86 10.65
CA TRP A 106 -16.12 -3.80 9.38
C TRP A 106 -15.78 -2.36 8.96
N ASN A 107 -16.79 -1.50 8.82
CA ASN A 107 -16.63 -0.17 8.22
C ASN A 107 -16.04 0.85 9.20
N ILE A 108 -16.32 0.73 10.50
CA ILE A 108 -15.85 1.70 11.50
C ILE A 108 -14.59 1.17 12.16
N ALA A 109 -14.67 0.05 12.88
CA ALA A 109 -13.51 -0.45 13.62
C ALA A 109 -12.35 -0.85 12.68
N GLY A 110 -12.64 -1.40 11.51
CA GLY A 110 -11.63 -1.66 10.48
C GLY A 110 -10.95 -0.40 9.98
N THR A 111 -11.70 0.66 9.69
CA THR A 111 -11.16 1.96 9.27
C THR A 111 -10.32 2.60 10.37
N THR A 112 -10.80 2.61 11.62
CA THR A 112 -10.03 3.12 12.77
C THR A 112 -8.67 2.43 12.88
N LYS A 113 -8.64 1.09 12.69
CA LYS A 113 -7.37 0.35 12.72
C LYS A 113 -6.43 0.72 11.59
N LEU A 114 -6.93 0.93 10.38
CA LEU A 114 -6.09 1.39 9.28
C LEU A 114 -5.47 2.76 9.55
N LEU A 115 -6.22 3.67 10.17
CA LEU A 115 -5.71 4.99 10.56
C LEU A 115 -4.65 4.90 11.67
N GLU A 116 -4.73 3.92 12.58
CA GLU A 116 -3.67 3.65 13.56
C GLU A 116 -2.39 3.07 12.93
N TYR A 117 -2.45 2.58 11.68
CA TYR A 117 -1.31 1.95 11.00
C TYR A 117 -0.55 2.91 10.08
N CYS A 118 -1.17 4.02 9.70
CA CYS A 118 -0.57 5.10 8.91
C CYS A 118 0.09 6.14 9.81
#